data_AF-A0A1F8PJD9-F1
#
_entry.id   AF-A0A1F8PJD9-F1
#
_cell.length_a   1.000
_cell.length_b   1.000
_cell.length_c   1.000
_cell.angle_alpha   90.00
_cell.angle_beta   90.00
_cell.angle_gamma   90.00
#
_symmetry.space_group_name_H-M   'P 1'
#
loop_
_entity.id
_entity.type
_entity.pdbx_description
1 polymer ?
#
loop_
_entity_poly.entity_id
_entity_poly.type
_entity_poly.pdbx_seq_one_letter_code
_entity_poly.pdbx_strand_id
1 'polypeptide(L)'
;MPKKLMLFLPLISSLLLSACSSGIQPGKNQEYSQTSYSPLKQDEPSGQEVNEGDPSVTGTITTAGNPKHVDVLDFTHLELGDNKISASPQRGFVFSCMTYYKGSGPAATGWWLNGDGTWDLTKKAVVDGSVSWTHEFSITLSGDQRIITGNGLPDHTTGVYPISSTDDAYKVDRNPNEITNQTIALTLPANPSLSASATCVGGEVGILLSGIAIFNAFDALGRDAAANEVQDGCDGHPQQNGFYHYHTLSECIEDVAAGHSALMGYAFDGFGIFGYYSEDGKEITNADLDECHGHSHTIEWDGQTVEMYHYHATREFPYTVGCFRGDPVVRGLSIRPGGGQASSGQAQSQFEPQPAAQSQGGVGGQPPQAAIDACLNQPAGAMCSINDQNRTIRGACDVLPQGTQLACMPLGGPP
;
A
#
# COMPACT_ATOMS: atom_id res chain seq x y z
N MET A 1 -68.45 -4.27 -18.60
CA MET A 1 -69.28 -4.26 -19.83
C MET A 1 -68.36 -4.32 -21.06
N PRO A 2 -68.75 -4.90 -22.20
CA PRO A 2 -67.78 -5.39 -23.20
C PRO A 2 -67.69 -4.61 -24.52
N LYS A 3 -66.49 -4.62 -25.12
CA LYS A 3 -66.22 -4.57 -26.57
C LYS A 3 -65.08 -5.58 -26.82
N LYS A 4 -65.33 -6.74 -27.44
CA LYS A 4 -65.23 -7.00 -28.89
C LYS A 4 -63.92 -6.46 -29.50
N LEU A 5 -62.92 -7.29 -29.82
CA LEU A 5 -62.87 -8.42 -30.78
C LEU A 5 -62.43 -7.95 -32.18
N MET A 6 -61.24 -8.34 -32.60
CA MET A 6 -61.01 -8.90 -33.94
C MET A 6 -59.75 -9.77 -33.98
N LEU A 7 -59.75 -10.78 -34.83
CA LEU A 7 -58.70 -11.78 -35.00
C LEU A 7 -58.42 -11.91 -36.50
N PHE A 8 -57.18 -11.77 -36.95
CA PHE A 8 -56.79 -12.05 -38.33
C PHE A 8 -55.39 -12.67 -38.43
N LEU A 9 -55.39 -13.92 -38.89
CA LEU A 9 -54.35 -14.62 -39.65
C LEU A 9 -54.96 -14.90 -41.06
N PRO A 10 -54.30 -15.47 -42.09
CA PRO A 10 -53.02 -16.22 -42.08
C PRO A 10 -52.11 -15.99 -43.33
N LEU A 11 -51.16 -16.93 -43.57
CA LEU A 11 -50.53 -17.32 -44.87
C LEU A 11 -49.63 -16.28 -45.60
N ILE A 12 -48.60 -16.60 -46.41
CA ILE A 12 -47.63 -17.71 -46.61
C ILE A 12 -46.78 -17.29 -47.85
N SER A 13 -45.47 -17.56 -47.85
CA SER A 13 -44.60 -18.00 -48.98
C SER A 13 -43.14 -17.57 -48.65
N SER A 14 -42.16 -18.43 -48.30
CA SER A 14 -41.46 -19.48 -49.09
C SER A 14 -40.93 -18.96 -50.45
N LEU A 15 -39.68 -19.18 -50.86
CA LEU A 15 -38.91 -20.43 -51.09
C LEU A 15 -37.41 -20.31 -50.62
N LEU A 16 -36.75 -21.38 -50.10
CA LEU A 16 -35.73 -22.31 -50.71
C LEU A 16 -34.41 -21.65 -51.20
N LEU A 17 -33.20 -22.24 -51.18
CA LEU A 17 -32.55 -23.52 -50.73
C LEU A 17 -31.03 -23.18 -50.48
N SER A 18 -30.04 -23.97 -50.02
CA SER A 18 -29.78 -25.36 -49.54
C SER A 18 -28.55 -25.25 -48.60
N ALA A 19 -28.24 -26.05 -47.56
CA ALA A 19 -28.51 -27.42 -47.14
C ALA A 19 -27.56 -28.52 -47.72
N CYS A 20 -26.56 -28.89 -46.91
CA CYS A 20 -25.90 -30.20 -46.66
C CYS A 20 -25.30 -30.07 -45.24
N SER A 21 -25.58 -30.87 -44.19
CA SER A 21 -25.65 -32.34 -44.01
C SER A 21 -24.28 -33.02 -44.21
N SER A 22 -23.78 -33.86 -43.30
CA SER A 22 -24.41 -34.69 -42.24
C SER A 22 -23.52 -34.84 -40.99
N GLY A 23 -23.96 -35.32 -39.80
CA GLY A 23 -25.30 -35.68 -39.32
C GLY A 23 -25.27 -36.64 -38.09
N ILE A 24 -26.44 -36.93 -37.50
CA ILE A 24 -26.74 -38.02 -36.51
C ILE A 24 -26.10 -37.82 -35.10
N GLN A 25 -26.79 -37.27 -34.09
CA GLN A 25 -27.89 -37.82 -33.24
C GLN A 25 -27.42 -38.71 -32.04
N PRO A 26 -28.18 -38.76 -30.91
CA PRO A 26 -27.56 -38.65 -29.57
C PRO A 26 -27.69 -39.89 -28.66
N GLY A 27 -27.02 -39.85 -27.50
CA GLY A 27 -27.26 -40.84 -26.43
C GLY A 27 -26.69 -40.51 -25.05
N LYS A 28 -27.61 -40.42 -24.07
CA LYS A 28 -27.46 -40.68 -22.62
C LYS A 28 -26.63 -39.72 -21.75
N ASN A 29 -27.18 -39.43 -20.56
CA ASN A 29 -26.47 -38.85 -19.43
C ASN A 29 -25.63 -39.93 -18.74
N GLN A 30 -24.35 -39.64 -18.46
CA GLN A 30 -23.61 -40.08 -17.27
C GLN A 30 -22.72 -38.88 -16.87
N GLU A 31 -22.88 -38.29 -15.68
CA GLU A 31 -22.52 -38.82 -14.36
C GLU A 31 -21.01 -38.65 -14.12
N TYR A 32 -20.67 -37.64 -13.30
CA TYR A 32 -19.31 -37.15 -13.11
C TYR A 32 -18.58 -38.03 -12.09
N SER A 33 -17.45 -38.62 -12.48
CA SER A 33 -16.75 -39.62 -11.65
C SER A 33 -16.15 -38.98 -10.39
N GLN A 34 -16.77 -39.24 -9.24
CA GLN A 34 -16.17 -38.97 -7.93
C GLN A 34 -15.16 -40.08 -7.60
N THR A 35 -13.92 -39.71 -7.30
CA THR A 35 -12.91 -40.63 -6.77
C THR A 35 -13.24 -40.99 -5.32
N SER A 36 -13.57 -42.26 -5.10
CA SER A 36 -14.03 -42.77 -3.81
C SER A 36 -12.91 -43.00 -2.79
N TYR A 37 -13.01 -42.37 -1.62
CA TYR A 37 -12.39 -42.87 -0.39
C TYR A 37 -13.39 -43.77 0.34
N SER A 38 -12.95 -44.98 0.72
CA SER A 38 -13.75 -45.91 1.53
C SER A 38 -13.53 -45.65 3.03
N PRO A 39 -14.56 -45.77 3.88
CA PRO A 39 -14.42 -45.60 5.33
C PRO A 39 -13.67 -46.79 5.95
N LEU A 40 -12.70 -46.51 6.82
CA LEU A 40 -12.17 -47.50 7.76
C LEU A 40 -13.10 -47.62 8.97
N LYS A 41 -13.17 -48.83 9.53
CA LYS A 41 -14.08 -49.17 10.61
C LYS A 41 -13.61 -48.65 11.97
N GLN A 42 -14.58 -48.42 12.85
CA GLN A 42 -14.37 -48.53 14.28
C GLN A 42 -14.36 -50.02 14.64
N ASP A 43 -13.33 -50.48 15.35
CA ASP A 43 -13.32 -51.76 16.06
C ASP A 43 -12.98 -51.47 17.53
N GLU A 44 -13.88 -51.82 18.46
CA GLU A 44 -13.62 -51.76 19.90
C GLU A 44 -12.86 -53.00 20.40
N PRO A 45 -12.03 -52.87 21.44
CA PRO A 45 -11.74 -53.96 22.37
C PRO A 45 -12.48 -53.75 23.70
N SER A 46 -13.26 -54.75 24.10
CA SER A 46 -13.95 -54.81 25.39
C SER A 46 -13.15 -55.62 26.42
N GLY A 47 -13.53 -55.50 27.71
CA GLY A 47 -13.16 -56.50 28.73
C GLY A 47 -12.13 -56.03 29.76
N GLN A 48 -12.65 -55.60 30.92
CA GLN A 48 -11.92 -55.25 32.14
C GLN A 48 -10.99 -56.36 32.66
N GLU A 49 -9.91 -55.96 33.34
CA GLU A 49 -9.69 -56.41 34.72
C GLU A 49 -9.02 -55.28 35.53
N VAL A 50 -9.16 -55.29 36.87
CA VAL A 50 -8.80 -54.16 37.75
C VAL A 50 -7.78 -54.52 38.82
N ASN A 51 -6.93 -53.57 39.19
CA ASN A 51 -6.26 -53.51 40.49
C ASN A 51 -5.97 -52.05 40.87
N GLU A 52 -5.92 -51.77 42.18
CA GLU A 52 -6.02 -50.41 42.75
C GLU A 52 -4.64 -49.81 43.08
N GLY A 53 -4.49 -48.47 43.06
CA GLY A 53 -3.19 -47.83 43.34
C GLY A 53 -3.10 -46.30 43.24
N ASP A 54 -3.87 -45.58 44.07
CA ASP A 54 -3.74 -44.13 44.37
C ASP A 54 -3.96 -43.11 43.21
N PRO A 55 -4.17 -41.79 43.48
CA PRO A 55 -5.03 -40.95 42.63
C PRO A 55 -4.40 -39.62 42.18
N SER A 56 -5.26 -38.71 41.68
CA SER A 56 -5.01 -37.27 41.50
C SER A 56 -4.10 -36.84 40.34
N VAL A 57 -4.62 -36.98 39.11
CA VAL A 57 -4.46 -35.92 38.10
C VAL A 57 -5.84 -35.47 37.64
N THR A 58 -6.31 -34.33 38.15
CA THR A 58 -7.48 -33.64 37.61
C THR A 58 -7.11 -33.05 36.25
N GLY A 59 -7.55 -33.70 35.17
CA GLY A 59 -7.41 -33.18 33.81
C GLY A 59 -8.27 -31.94 33.59
N THR A 60 -7.76 -30.78 33.96
CA THR A 60 -8.41 -29.49 33.71
C THR A 60 -8.60 -29.30 32.20
N ILE A 61 -9.83 -29.04 31.77
CA ILE A 61 -10.10 -28.57 30.41
C ILE A 61 -9.46 -27.19 30.28
N THR A 62 -8.31 -27.12 29.61
CA THR A 62 -7.71 -25.86 29.21
C THR A 62 -8.61 -25.21 28.18
N THR A 63 -9.32 -24.16 28.58
CA THR A 63 -9.88 -23.18 27.66
C THR A 63 -8.79 -22.74 26.70
N ALA A 64 -9.04 -22.78 25.40
CA ALA A 64 -8.08 -22.32 24.40
C ALA A 64 -7.72 -20.85 24.72
N GLY A 65 -6.47 -20.63 25.14
CA GLY A 65 -5.91 -19.30 25.22
C GLY A 65 -5.68 -18.77 23.82
N ASN A 66 -5.81 -17.46 23.63
CA ASN A 66 -5.42 -16.82 22.38
C ASN A 66 -3.93 -17.15 22.11
N PRO A 67 -3.56 -17.58 20.90
CA PRO A 67 -2.20 -18.04 20.65
C PRO A 67 -1.20 -16.89 20.80
N LYS A 68 0.00 -17.25 21.26
CA LYS A 68 1.11 -16.29 21.35
C LYS A 68 1.79 -16.15 20.01
N HIS A 69 2.36 -14.98 19.78
CA HIS A 69 3.26 -14.71 18.68
C HIS A 69 4.48 -15.64 18.68
N VAL A 70 4.82 -16.16 17.50
CA VAL A 70 5.96 -17.06 17.26
C VAL A 70 6.63 -16.70 15.94
N ASP A 71 7.86 -16.20 16.06
CA ASP A 71 8.79 -15.95 14.94
C ASP A 71 9.18 -17.27 14.24
N VAL A 72 9.34 -17.24 12.93
CA VAL A 72 9.68 -18.42 12.10
C VAL A 72 10.89 -18.21 11.18
N LEU A 73 11.38 -16.98 11.05
CA LEU A 73 12.46 -16.60 10.13
C LEU A 73 13.85 -16.56 10.80
N ASP A 74 14.91 -16.76 10.00
CA ASP A 74 16.29 -16.53 10.43
C ASP A 74 16.70 -15.08 10.14
N PHE A 75 16.61 -14.23 11.17
CA PHE A 75 17.01 -12.83 11.10
C PHE A 75 18.51 -12.60 10.79
N THR A 76 19.34 -13.66 10.75
CA THR A 76 20.74 -13.58 10.33
C THR A 76 20.97 -13.82 8.83
N HIS A 77 19.95 -14.31 8.10
CA HIS A 77 20.00 -14.59 6.66
C HIS A 77 18.69 -14.23 5.94
N LEU A 78 18.17 -13.02 6.15
CA LEU A 78 17.01 -12.50 5.41
C LEU A 78 17.35 -12.32 3.93
N GLU A 79 16.48 -12.74 3.01
CA GLU A 79 16.73 -12.61 1.56
C GLU A 79 16.71 -11.14 1.12
N LEU A 80 17.75 -10.70 0.42
CA LEU A 80 17.90 -9.32 -0.02
C LEU A 80 16.91 -8.97 -1.15
N GLY A 81 16.21 -7.84 -1.02
CA GLY A 81 15.25 -7.32 -2.00
C GLY A 81 15.83 -6.69 -3.27
N ASP A 82 17.16 -6.57 -3.38
CA ASP A 82 17.83 -5.92 -4.52
C ASP A 82 17.39 -6.54 -5.86
N ASN A 83 16.95 -5.69 -6.79
CA ASN A 83 16.39 -6.05 -8.11
C ASN A 83 15.00 -6.71 -8.09
N LYS A 84 14.30 -6.86 -6.95
CA LYS A 84 12.92 -7.40 -6.89
C LYS A 84 11.84 -6.39 -7.36
N ILE A 85 12.17 -5.57 -8.35
CA ILE A 85 11.25 -4.63 -9.03
C ILE A 85 10.47 -5.42 -10.09
N SER A 86 9.16 -5.26 -10.14
CA SER A 86 8.31 -5.85 -11.17
C SER A 86 7.51 -4.82 -11.97
N ALA A 87 7.16 -5.18 -13.20
CA ALA A 87 6.25 -4.42 -14.09
C ALA A 87 4.80 -4.94 -14.04
N SER A 88 4.50 -5.87 -13.14
CA SER A 88 3.17 -6.41 -12.84
C SER A 88 3.13 -6.97 -11.41
N PRO A 89 1.95 -7.18 -10.81
CA PRO A 89 1.82 -7.84 -9.50
C PRO A 89 2.58 -9.17 -9.46
N GLN A 90 3.35 -9.39 -8.39
CA GLN A 90 4.18 -10.59 -8.21
C GLN A 90 4.55 -10.71 -6.72
N ARG A 91 4.22 -11.85 -6.10
CA ARG A 91 4.54 -12.18 -4.70
C ARG A 91 6.04 -12.02 -4.42
N GLY A 92 6.40 -11.37 -3.31
CA GLY A 92 7.78 -11.08 -2.93
C GLY A 92 8.49 -10.01 -3.77
N PHE A 93 7.77 -9.28 -4.63
CA PHE A 93 8.29 -8.22 -5.49
C PHE A 93 7.44 -6.95 -5.32
N VAL A 94 8.01 -5.79 -5.60
CA VAL A 94 7.25 -4.52 -5.65
C VAL A 94 6.89 -4.22 -7.11
N PHE A 95 5.59 -4.12 -7.41
CA PHE A 95 5.11 -3.62 -8.69
C PHE A 95 5.13 -2.08 -8.64
N SER A 96 6.24 -1.47 -9.08
CA SER A 96 6.44 -0.03 -8.93
C SER A 96 5.99 0.77 -10.16
N CYS A 97 5.40 1.94 -9.93
CA CYS A 97 5.20 2.95 -10.96
C CYS A 97 6.51 3.71 -11.25
N MET A 98 7.51 3.59 -10.39
CA MET A 98 8.81 4.23 -10.55
C MET A 98 9.62 3.48 -11.61
N THR A 99 10.00 4.20 -12.67
CA THR A 99 10.79 3.66 -13.79
C THR A 99 12.17 4.32 -13.92
N TYR A 100 12.52 5.16 -12.94
CA TYR A 100 13.78 5.89 -12.89
C TYR A 100 14.25 6.00 -11.44
N TYR A 101 15.32 5.28 -11.12
CA TYR A 101 15.96 5.28 -9.81
C TYR A 101 17.29 6.02 -9.93
N LYS A 102 17.43 7.12 -9.17
CA LYS A 102 18.59 8.00 -9.20
C LYS A 102 18.58 8.94 -7.99
N GLY A 103 19.52 8.73 -7.08
CA GLY A 103 19.72 9.60 -5.92
C GLY A 103 21.14 9.52 -5.39
N SER A 104 21.29 9.92 -4.13
CA SER A 104 22.36 9.47 -3.25
C SER A 104 21.82 8.34 -2.37
N GLY A 105 22.64 7.36 -2.06
CA GLY A 105 22.42 6.42 -0.95
C GLY A 105 23.70 6.28 -0.12
N PRO A 106 23.76 5.28 0.78
CA PRO A 106 24.95 4.86 1.53
C PRO A 106 26.29 5.02 0.79
N ALA A 107 27.26 5.57 1.50
CA ALA A 107 28.62 5.79 1.02
C ALA A 107 29.49 4.51 0.99
N ALA A 108 29.05 3.43 1.66
CA ALA A 108 29.67 2.11 1.63
C ALA A 108 28.63 0.99 1.77
N THR A 109 29.08 -0.25 1.57
CA THR A 109 28.30 -1.48 1.84
C THR A 109 28.23 -1.75 3.34
N GLY A 110 27.04 -2.03 3.88
CA GLY A 110 26.86 -2.40 5.28
C GLY A 110 27.50 -3.75 5.62
N TRP A 111 28.12 -3.86 6.80
CA TRP A 111 28.80 -5.09 7.26
C TRP A 111 27.84 -6.23 7.66
N TRP A 112 26.53 -5.96 7.65
CA TRP A 112 25.45 -6.92 7.84
C TRP A 112 25.01 -7.60 6.53
N LEU A 113 25.46 -7.12 5.37
CA LEU A 113 25.20 -7.77 4.08
C LEU A 113 26.15 -8.97 3.94
N ASN A 114 25.61 -10.19 3.97
CA ASN A 114 26.40 -11.44 4.06
C ASN A 114 27.17 -11.75 2.76
N GLY A 115 26.76 -11.17 1.62
CA GLY A 115 27.43 -11.30 0.33
C GLY A 115 27.06 -12.56 -0.47
N ASP A 116 26.16 -13.38 0.04
CA ASP A 116 25.59 -14.58 -0.59
C ASP A 116 24.20 -14.35 -1.22
N GLY A 117 23.63 -13.15 -1.05
CA GLY A 117 22.25 -12.81 -1.38
C GLY A 117 21.36 -12.55 -0.15
N THR A 118 21.91 -12.66 1.07
CA THR A 118 21.19 -12.42 2.32
C THR A 118 21.79 -11.29 3.16
N TRP A 119 21.06 -10.87 4.20
CA TRP A 119 21.50 -9.89 5.19
C TRP A 119 21.09 -10.26 6.63
N ASP A 120 21.87 -9.76 7.59
CA ASP A 120 21.70 -10.01 9.01
C ASP A 120 21.16 -8.78 9.74
N LEU A 121 19.85 -8.78 10.02
CA LEU A 121 19.16 -7.73 10.76
C LEU A 121 19.79 -7.49 12.15
N THR A 122 20.27 -8.55 12.81
CA THR A 122 20.86 -8.47 14.16
C THR A 122 22.24 -7.80 14.20
N LYS A 123 22.89 -7.62 13.03
CA LYS A 123 24.17 -6.89 12.87
C LYS A 123 24.02 -5.50 12.26
N LYS A 124 22.80 -5.08 11.90
CA LYS A 124 22.55 -3.83 11.18
C LYS A 124 22.93 -2.61 12.04
N ALA A 125 23.62 -1.64 11.45
CA ALA A 125 23.83 -0.35 12.11
C ALA A 125 22.53 0.45 12.16
N VAL A 126 22.34 1.17 13.26
CA VAL A 126 21.28 2.16 13.47
C VAL A 126 21.89 3.50 13.88
N VAL A 127 21.23 4.60 13.56
CA VAL A 127 21.66 5.94 13.98
C VAL A 127 21.41 6.14 15.47
N ASP A 128 22.45 6.51 16.22
CA ASP A 128 22.36 6.75 17.66
C ASP A 128 21.50 7.98 17.97
N GLY A 129 20.60 7.89 18.96
CA GLY A 129 19.87 9.06 19.44
C GLY A 129 18.72 8.80 20.39
N SER A 130 18.14 9.91 20.86
CA SER A 130 16.88 9.94 21.63
C SER A 130 16.26 11.33 21.51
N VAL A 131 16.05 11.77 20.26
CA VAL A 131 15.46 13.08 19.96
C VAL A 131 13.94 12.99 20.13
N SER A 132 13.37 13.76 21.06
CA SER A 132 11.92 13.82 21.28
C SER A 132 11.25 14.90 20.42
N TRP A 133 10.03 14.62 19.97
CA TRP A 133 9.29 15.49 19.04
C TRP A 133 7.95 15.95 19.61
N THR A 134 7.46 17.09 19.12
CA THR A 134 6.07 17.51 19.35
C THR A 134 5.17 16.82 18.33
N HIS A 135 4.77 15.59 18.65
CA HIS A 135 3.86 14.80 17.81
C HIS A 135 2.47 15.45 17.68
N GLU A 136 1.95 15.51 16.45
CA GLU A 136 0.54 15.84 16.17
C GLU A 136 0.01 14.88 15.10
N PHE A 137 -1.00 14.07 15.45
CA PHE A 137 -1.68 13.17 14.53
C PHE A 137 -3.16 13.00 14.90
N SER A 138 -4.00 12.73 13.91
CA SER A 138 -5.41 12.43 14.08
C SER A 138 -5.96 11.63 12.90
N ILE A 139 -6.75 10.61 13.21
CA ILE A 139 -7.59 9.86 12.26
C ILE A 139 -9.04 10.02 12.71
N THR A 140 -9.92 10.42 11.80
CA THR A 140 -11.36 10.58 12.08
C THR A 140 -12.22 9.99 10.97
N LEU A 141 -13.37 9.44 11.33
CA LEU A 141 -14.38 8.98 10.38
C LEU A 141 -15.42 10.08 10.15
N SER A 142 -15.72 10.34 8.88
CA SER A 142 -16.69 11.34 8.43
C SER A 142 -17.52 10.77 7.28
N GLY A 143 -18.55 9.99 7.62
CA GLY A 143 -19.36 9.27 6.62
C GLY A 143 -18.61 8.08 6.02
N ASP A 144 -18.41 8.11 4.71
CA ASP A 144 -17.67 7.10 3.94
C ASP A 144 -16.15 7.38 3.87
N GLN A 145 -15.67 8.41 4.57
CA GLN A 145 -14.29 8.90 4.50
C GLN A 145 -13.56 8.78 5.83
N ARG A 146 -12.30 8.33 5.76
CA ARG A 146 -11.31 8.34 6.84
C ARG A 146 -10.37 9.52 6.60
N ILE A 147 -10.56 10.60 7.36
CA ILE A 147 -9.78 11.84 7.26
C ILE A 147 -8.57 11.71 8.18
N ILE A 148 -7.38 11.91 7.63
CA ILE A 148 -6.11 11.74 8.33
C ILE A 148 -5.31 13.04 8.25
N THR A 149 -4.87 13.55 9.40
CA THR A 149 -4.09 14.79 9.52
C THR A 149 -2.96 14.64 10.52
N GLY A 150 -1.81 15.25 10.25
CA GLY A 150 -0.71 15.29 11.21
C GLY A 150 0.48 16.13 10.75
N ASN A 151 1.52 16.18 11.59
CA ASN A 151 2.70 17.01 11.35
C ASN A 151 3.96 16.23 10.91
N GLY A 152 3.85 14.92 10.66
CA GLY A 152 4.95 14.07 10.16
C GLY A 152 6.09 13.88 11.15
N LEU A 153 5.83 14.00 12.46
CA LEU A 153 6.76 13.68 13.53
C LEU A 153 6.23 12.52 14.38
N PRO A 154 7.08 11.58 14.83
CA PRO A 154 6.65 10.44 15.63
C PRO A 154 6.33 10.83 17.08
N ASP A 155 5.57 9.97 17.75
CA ASP A 155 5.29 10.00 19.19
C ASP A 155 6.40 9.35 20.04
N HIS A 156 7.24 8.51 19.43
CA HIS A 156 8.50 8.01 19.99
C HIS A 156 9.70 8.94 19.72
N THR A 157 10.87 8.60 20.26
CA THR A 157 12.13 9.30 19.94
C THR A 157 12.79 8.79 18.67
N THR A 158 13.62 9.63 18.03
CA THR A 158 14.40 9.27 16.83
C THR A 158 15.91 9.33 17.08
N GLY A 159 16.69 8.83 16.13
CA GLY A 159 18.13 9.03 16.02
C GLY A 159 18.52 10.51 15.82
N VAL A 160 19.80 10.83 15.96
CA VAL A 160 20.33 12.17 15.69
C VAL A 160 20.65 12.32 14.20
N TYR A 161 19.79 13.05 13.51
CA TYR A 161 19.96 13.44 12.10
C TYR A 161 20.30 14.93 11.98
N PRO A 162 21.29 15.35 11.16
CA PRO A 162 22.09 14.52 10.25
C PRO A 162 23.06 13.59 10.99
N ILE A 163 23.37 12.44 10.39
CA ILE A 163 24.20 11.40 11.05
C ILE A 163 25.57 12.00 11.43
N SER A 164 25.92 11.92 12.71
CA SER A 164 27.17 12.49 13.22
C SER A 164 28.39 11.74 12.68
N SER A 165 29.48 12.44 12.37
CA SER A 165 30.75 11.81 11.97
C SER A 165 31.45 11.02 13.09
N THR A 166 30.89 11.03 14.31
CA THR A 166 31.31 10.18 15.44
C THR A 166 30.48 8.90 15.59
N ASP A 167 29.32 8.83 14.94
CA ASP A 167 28.42 7.68 14.89
C ASP A 167 29.07 6.55 14.06
N ASP A 168 28.77 5.28 14.33
CA ASP A 168 29.27 4.19 13.50
C ASP A 168 28.45 3.94 12.23
N ALA A 169 27.16 4.32 12.22
CA ALA A 169 26.33 4.42 11.02
C ALA A 169 27.02 5.24 9.93
N TYR A 170 27.70 6.35 10.31
CA TYR A 170 28.40 7.28 9.40
C TYR A 170 29.44 6.64 8.47
N LYS A 171 29.94 5.46 8.84
CA LYS A 171 30.89 4.66 8.05
C LYS A 171 30.21 4.03 6.82
N VAL A 172 28.92 3.74 6.91
CA VAL A 172 28.08 3.12 5.87
C VAL A 172 27.24 4.18 5.18
N ASP A 173 26.44 4.94 5.93
CA ASP A 173 25.56 6.00 5.41
C ASP A 173 25.77 7.28 6.21
N ARG A 174 25.79 8.41 5.51
CA ARG A 174 26.09 9.74 6.08
C ARG A 174 24.86 10.64 6.18
N ASN A 175 23.67 10.11 5.87
CA ASN A 175 22.39 10.82 5.67
C ASN A 175 22.43 12.29 6.16
N PRO A 176 22.66 13.26 5.25
CA PRO A 176 22.96 14.65 5.58
C PRO A 176 21.69 15.47 5.89
N ASN A 177 20.52 14.83 5.97
CA ASN A 177 19.22 15.50 6.08
C ASN A 177 18.84 15.73 7.55
N GLU A 178 17.97 16.71 7.81
CA GLU A 178 17.40 17.01 9.14
C GLU A 178 15.92 16.61 9.17
N ILE A 179 15.44 15.98 10.26
CA ILE A 179 14.00 15.72 10.45
C ILE A 179 13.27 17.06 10.69
N THR A 180 12.19 17.32 9.95
CA THR A 180 11.40 18.57 10.09
C THR A 180 9.90 18.32 9.93
N ASN A 181 9.08 19.16 10.57
CA ASN A 181 7.61 19.10 10.47
C ASN A 181 7.13 19.19 9.02
N GLN A 182 6.21 18.29 8.67
CA GLN A 182 5.54 18.18 7.38
C GLN A 182 4.07 18.57 7.52
N THR A 183 3.35 18.72 6.40
CA THR A 183 1.89 18.84 6.41
C THR A 183 1.27 17.54 5.91
N ILE A 184 0.81 16.68 6.81
CA ILE A 184 0.00 15.51 6.43
C ILE A 184 -1.48 15.91 6.49
N ALA A 185 -2.15 15.83 5.34
CA ALA A 185 -3.59 16.02 5.22
C ALA A 185 -4.08 15.20 4.02
N LEU A 186 -4.74 14.07 4.29
CA LEU A 186 -5.22 13.13 3.28
C LEU A 186 -6.55 12.50 3.70
N THR A 187 -7.26 11.94 2.72
CA THR A 187 -8.52 11.23 2.93
C THR A 187 -8.47 9.88 2.23
N LEU A 188 -8.80 8.82 2.96
CA LEU A 188 -8.94 7.45 2.46
C LEU A 188 -10.43 7.04 2.47
N PRO A 189 -10.86 6.08 1.64
CA PRO A 189 -12.18 5.47 1.83
C PRO A 189 -12.21 4.75 3.19
N ALA A 190 -13.26 4.98 3.99
CA ALA A 190 -13.45 4.27 5.25
C ALA A 190 -13.76 2.78 5.04
N ASN A 191 -14.40 2.46 3.91
CA ASN A 191 -14.72 1.11 3.47
C ASN A 191 -14.13 0.90 2.06
N PRO A 192 -12.84 0.53 1.95
CA PRO A 192 -12.18 0.26 0.67
C PRO A 192 -12.80 -0.95 -0.04
N SER A 193 -12.65 -1.00 -1.37
CA SER A 193 -13.14 -2.09 -2.22
C SER A 193 -12.05 -2.59 -3.15
N LEU A 194 -12.01 -3.90 -3.39
CA LEU A 194 -11.08 -4.51 -4.35
C LEU A 194 -11.35 -4.02 -5.79
N SER A 195 -10.32 -3.53 -6.44
CA SER A 195 -10.31 -3.12 -7.84
C SER A 195 -10.13 -4.33 -8.76
N ALA A 196 -10.64 -4.24 -9.99
CA ALA A 196 -10.63 -5.34 -10.96
C ALA A 196 -9.22 -5.75 -11.45
N SER A 197 -8.22 -4.91 -11.19
CA SER A 197 -6.79 -5.16 -11.42
C SER A 197 -6.01 -4.37 -10.36
N ALA A 198 -4.90 -4.95 -9.89
CA ALA A 198 -4.01 -4.24 -8.97
C ALA A 198 -3.23 -3.10 -9.66
N THR A 199 -2.93 -2.06 -8.91
CA THR A 199 -2.21 -0.85 -9.37
C THR A 199 -0.81 -0.80 -8.78
N CYS A 200 0.15 -0.27 -9.55
CA CYS A 200 1.52 -0.09 -9.08
C CYS A 200 1.62 0.96 -7.93
N VAL A 201 2.69 0.86 -7.14
CA VAL A 201 2.97 1.80 -6.04
C VAL A 201 3.92 2.94 -6.44
N GLY A 202 3.74 4.10 -5.78
CA GLY A 202 4.70 5.21 -5.80
C GLY A 202 5.83 4.99 -4.79
N GLY A 203 6.51 6.07 -4.40
CA GLY A 203 7.48 6.05 -3.29
C GLY A 203 6.78 5.72 -1.97
N GLU A 204 5.85 6.59 -1.57
CA GLU A 204 4.99 6.40 -0.41
C GLU A 204 3.84 5.42 -0.70
N VAL A 205 3.55 4.51 0.23
CA VAL A 205 2.48 3.50 0.08
C VAL A 205 1.36 3.61 1.11
N GLY A 206 1.61 4.25 2.25
CA GLY A 206 0.65 4.33 3.35
C GLY A 206 1.07 5.27 4.47
N ILE A 207 0.31 5.23 5.56
CA ILE A 207 0.59 5.93 6.81
C ILE A 207 0.31 5.03 8.01
N LEU A 208 1.25 4.96 8.95
CA LEU A 208 1.11 4.16 10.18
C LEU A 208 0.41 4.96 11.29
N LEU A 209 -0.05 4.26 12.34
CA LEU A 209 -0.80 4.89 13.44
C LEU A 209 0.05 5.84 14.30
N SER A 210 1.38 5.78 14.21
CA SER A 210 2.31 6.79 14.77
C SER A 210 2.37 8.10 13.95
N GLY A 211 1.56 8.23 12.91
CA GLY A 211 1.47 9.43 12.07
C GLY A 211 2.58 9.61 11.04
N ILE A 212 3.48 8.62 10.93
CA ILE A 212 4.60 8.59 9.99
C ILE A 212 4.24 7.76 8.74
N ALA A 213 4.72 8.20 7.58
CA ALA A 213 4.47 7.49 6.32
C ALA A 213 5.32 6.21 6.20
N ILE A 214 4.72 5.18 5.62
CA ILE A 214 5.41 3.96 5.17
C ILE A 214 5.63 4.09 3.65
N PHE A 215 6.88 3.89 3.24
CA PHE A 215 7.32 3.88 1.84
C PHE A 215 7.39 2.44 1.32
N ASN A 216 7.46 2.27 0.01
CA ASN A 216 7.77 0.97 -0.60
C ASN A 216 9.19 0.53 -0.22
N ALA A 217 9.51 -0.74 -0.38
CA ALA A 217 10.77 -1.33 0.08
C ALA A 217 12.07 -0.89 -0.63
N PHE A 218 12.03 0.11 -1.53
CA PHE A 218 13.21 0.57 -2.26
C PHE A 218 13.74 1.95 -1.84
N ASP A 219 15.08 2.04 -1.87
CA ASP A 219 15.82 3.30 -1.76
C ASP A 219 15.74 4.12 -3.06
N ALA A 220 16.33 5.31 -3.05
CA ALA A 220 16.42 6.18 -4.22
C ALA A 220 17.24 5.61 -5.41
N LEU A 221 17.83 4.42 -5.26
CA LEU A 221 18.62 3.70 -6.26
C LEU A 221 17.96 2.38 -6.73
N GLY A 222 16.80 2.00 -6.17
CA GLY A 222 16.08 0.77 -6.54
C GLY A 222 16.64 -0.49 -5.86
N ARG A 223 17.35 -0.31 -4.75
CA ARG A 223 17.87 -1.37 -3.87
C ARG A 223 16.97 -1.51 -2.65
N ASP A 224 17.05 -2.63 -1.95
CA ASP A 224 16.32 -2.88 -0.71
C ASP A 224 16.69 -1.81 0.36
N ALA A 225 15.74 -0.93 0.71
CA ALA A 225 15.99 0.19 1.62
C ALA A 225 16.30 -0.29 3.05
N ALA A 226 15.58 -1.31 3.53
CA ALA A 226 15.77 -1.88 4.85
C ALA A 226 17.14 -2.55 4.99
N ALA A 227 17.65 -3.17 3.92
CA ALA A 227 18.97 -3.77 3.92
C ALA A 227 20.11 -2.80 3.59
N ASN A 228 19.88 -1.76 2.77
CA ASN A 228 20.95 -0.89 2.29
C ASN A 228 21.12 0.40 3.11
N GLU A 229 20.04 1.11 3.44
CA GLU A 229 20.10 2.43 4.09
C GLU A 229 20.24 2.34 5.61
N VAL A 230 20.62 3.44 6.28
CA VAL A 230 20.74 3.48 7.75
C VAL A 230 19.67 4.35 8.40
N GLN A 231 18.69 3.65 8.97
CA GLN A 231 17.63 4.16 9.83
C GLN A 231 18.09 4.25 11.29
N ASP A 232 17.29 4.88 12.14
CA ASP A 232 17.50 4.90 13.58
C ASP A 232 16.96 3.63 14.27
N GLY A 233 17.04 3.58 15.61
CA GLY A 233 16.50 2.50 16.44
C GLY A 233 14.98 2.38 16.46
N CYS A 234 14.26 3.10 15.59
CA CYS A 234 12.83 2.96 15.32
C CYS A 234 12.55 2.76 13.81
N ASP A 235 13.52 2.24 13.05
CA ASP A 235 13.42 1.93 11.61
C ASP A 235 13.13 3.12 10.69
N GLY A 236 13.26 4.36 11.17
CA GLY A 236 12.97 5.56 10.40
C GLY A 236 14.19 6.40 10.03
N HIS A 237 14.08 7.18 8.94
CA HIS A 237 15.09 8.15 8.53
C HIS A 237 14.49 9.34 7.75
N PRO A 238 15.16 10.51 7.71
CA PRO A 238 14.75 11.65 6.89
C PRO A 238 15.29 11.56 5.45
N GLN A 239 14.42 11.81 4.47
CA GLN A 239 14.83 12.17 3.10
C GLN A 239 15.13 13.68 2.96
N GLN A 240 15.50 14.13 1.76
CA GLN A 240 16.11 15.46 1.51
C GLN A 240 15.24 16.69 1.86
N ASN A 241 13.91 16.54 1.98
CA ASN A 241 12.99 17.59 2.44
C ASN A 241 12.69 17.51 3.96
N GLY A 242 13.42 16.66 4.68
CA GLY A 242 13.25 16.39 6.11
C GLY A 242 12.03 15.56 6.50
N PHE A 243 11.37 14.92 5.53
CA PHE A 243 10.28 13.98 5.80
C PHE A 243 10.85 12.69 6.41
N TYR A 244 10.55 12.43 7.69
CA TYR A 244 10.87 11.18 8.37
C TYR A 244 9.87 10.07 7.97
N HIS A 245 10.37 8.89 7.63
CA HIS A 245 9.58 7.78 7.09
C HIS A 245 10.24 6.43 7.39
N TYR A 246 9.45 5.35 7.29
CA TYR A 246 9.91 3.96 7.37
C TYR A 246 9.82 3.27 6.00
N HIS A 247 10.56 2.16 5.85
CA HIS A 247 10.37 1.17 4.77
C HIS A 247 9.89 -0.21 5.29
N THR A 248 9.88 -0.38 6.61
CA THR A 248 9.42 -1.55 7.37
C THR A 248 8.35 -1.13 8.38
N LEU A 249 7.71 -2.08 9.05
CA LEU A 249 6.97 -1.78 10.28
C LEU A 249 7.98 -1.50 11.41
N SER A 250 7.94 -0.27 11.94
CA SER A 250 8.83 0.20 13.01
C SER A 250 8.69 -0.62 14.30
N GLU A 251 9.80 -1.03 14.90
CA GLU A 251 9.82 -1.71 16.21
C GLU A 251 9.39 -0.80 17.38
N CYS A 252 9.28 0.52 17.14
CA CYS A 252 8.71 1.47 18.09
C CYS A 252 7.17 1.59 18.02
N ILE A 253 6.51 0.74 17.21
CA ILE A 253 5.04 0.61 17.15
C ILE A 253 4.65 -0.77 17.72
N GLU A 254 4.08 -0.80 18.93
CA GLU A 254 3.81 -2.04 19.67
C GLU A 254 2.59 -2.80 19.11
N ASP A 255 2.81 -4.06 18.71
CA ASP A 255 1.72 -5.00 18.43
C ASP A 255 1.12 -5.58 19.72
N VAL A 256 0.17 -4.84 20.30
CA VAL A 256 -0.54 -5.21 21.53
C VAL A 256 -1.57 -6.35 21.36
N ALA A 257 -1.69 -6.95 20.17
CA ALA A 257 -2.62 -8.03 19.91
C ALA A 257 -2.08 -9.41 20.35
N ALA A 258 -2.92 -10.42 20.21
CA ALA A 258 -2.54 -11.84 20.30
C ALA A 258 -3.37 -12.63 19.29
N GLY A 259 -2.82 -13.71 18.73
CA GLY A 259 -3.29 -14.20 17.43
C GLY A 259 -3.00 -13.16 16.34
N HIS A 260 -4.00 -12.85 15.52
CA HIS A 260 -3.89 -11.87 14.44
C HIS A 260 -3.41 -10.52 14.98
N SER A 261 -2.43 -9.93 14.30
CA SER A 261 -1.84 -8.64 14.69
C SER A 261 -2.85 -7.50 14.80
N ALA A 262 -2.46 -6.43 15.51
CA ALA A 262 -3.18 -5.17 15.45
C ALA A 262 -3.10 -4.52 14.05
N LEU A 263 -4.03 -3.60 13.79
CA LEU A 263 -3.98 -2.68 12.67
C LEU A 263 -2.88 -1.64 12.95
N MET A 264 -1.84 -1.59 12.10
CA MET A 264 -0.66 -0.72 12.25
C MET A 264 -0.72 0.54 11.41
N GLY A 265 -1.56 0.57 10.38
CA GLY A 265 -1.69 1.70 9.47
C GLY A 265 -2.70 1.48 8.36
N TYR A 266 -2.70 2.39 7.39
CA TYR A 266 -3.55 2.34 6.21
C TYR A 266 -2.71 2.57 4.94
N ALA A 267 -2.91 1.71 3.94
CA ALA A 267 -2.39 1.90 2.60
C ALA A 267 -3.18 3.01 1.87
N PHE A 268 -2.61 3.59 0.83
CA PHE A 268 -3.21 4.71 0.08
C PHE A 268 -4.37 4.34 -0.85
N ASP A 269 -4.74 3.06 -0.95
CA ASP A 269 -6.03 2.57 -1.46
C ASP A 269 -7.10 2.40 -0.37
N GLY A 270 -6.75 2.66 0.90
CA GLY A 270 -7.62 2.66 2.07
C GLY A 270 -7.66 1.35 2.85
N PHE A 271 -7.07 0.27 2.35
CA PHE A 271 -6.99 -1.00 3.09
C PHE A 271 -6.01 -0.90 4.27
N GLY A 272 -6.27 -1.72 5.30
CA GLY A 272 -5.41 -1.78 6.48
C GLY A 272 -4.04 -2.39 6.19
N ILE A 273 -3.04 -1.94 6.94
CA ILE A 273 -1.73 -2.60 7.08
C ILE A 273 -1.68 -3.14 8.50
N PHE A 274 -1.58 -4.45 8.66
CA PHE A 274 -1.52 -5.16 9.94
C PHE A 274 -0.08 -5.55 10.30
N GLY A 275 0.14 -5.97 11.55
CA GLY A 275 1.45 -6.43 12.03
C GLY A 275 1.91 -7.78 11.46
N TYR A 276 2.89 -8.40 12.11
CA TYR A 276 3.61 -9.56 11.59
C TYR A 276 2.88 -10.91 11.66
N TYR A 277 1.69 -11.02 12.30
CA TYR A 277 1.14 -12.32 12.73
C TYR A 277 -0.27 -12.65 12.22
N SER A 278 -0.48 -13.93 11.88
CA SER A 278 -1.77 -14.53 11.47
C SER A 278 -2.68 -14.83 12.66
N GLU A 279 -3.92 -15.22 12.38
CA GLU A 279 -4.96 -15.54 13.39
C GLU A 279 -4.58 -16.67 14.36
N ASP A 280 -3.66 -17.55 13.96
CA ASP A 280 -3.06 -18.60 14.79
C ASP A 280 -1.83 -18.14 15.60
N GLY A 281 -1.45 -16.85 15.51
CA GLY A 281 -0.29 -16.26 16.17
C GLY A 281 1.07 -16.57 15.52
N LYS A 282 1.10 -17.26 14.37
CA LYS A 282 2.35 -17.51 13.63
C LYS A 282 2.82 -16.24 12.91
N GLU A 283 4.13 -16.02 12.79
CA GLU A 283 4.68 -15.00 11.89
C GLU A 283 4.30 -15.30 10.42
N ILE A 284 3.78 -14.29 9.72
CA ILE A 284 3.37 -14.34 8.32
C ILE A 284 4.58 -14.21 7.39
N THR A 285 4.55 -15.00 6.32
CA THR A 285 5.61 -15.05 5.31
C THR A 285 5.07 -14.71 3.92
N ASN A 286 5.97 -14.45 2.96
CA ASN A 286 5.65 -14.39 1.54
C ASN A 286 4.90 -15.64 1.04
N ALA A 287 5.04 -16.80 1.70
CA ALA A 287 4.31 -18.01 1.34
C ALA A 287 2.79 -17.88 1.57
N ASP A 288 2.39 -17.04 2.52
CA ASP A 288 1.03 -16.89 3.03
C ASP A 288 0.24 -15.77 2.29
N LEU A 289 0.93 -14.78 1.70
CA LEU A 289 0.33 -13.56 1.12
C LEU A 289 0.17 -13.56 -0.42
N ASP A 290 -0.71 -12.71 -0.97
CA ASP A 290 -1.01 -12.62 -2.42
C ASP A 290 0.10 -11.92 -3.24
N GLU A 291 -0.15 -11.71 -4.54
CA GLU A 291 0.77 -11.03 -5.46
C GLU A 291 1.00 -9.53 -5.18
N CYS A 292 0.33 -8.95 -4.19
CA CYS A 292 0.47 -7.58 -3.73
C CYS A 292 0.78 -7.44 -2.22
N HIS A 293 1.11 -8.55 -1.55
CA HIS A 293 1.51 -8.61 -0.14
C HIS A 293 0.38 -8.41 0.87
N GLY A 294 -0.82 -8.91 0.56
CA GLY A 294 -1.93 -9.02 1.51
C GLY A 294 -2.78 -10.24 1.29
N HIS A 295 -3.88 -10.35 2.03
CA HIS A 295 -4.85 -11.45 1.90
C HIS A 295 -6.22 -11.02 2.41
N SER A 296 -7.22 -11.89 2.32
CA SER A 296 -8.56 -11.64 2.87
C SER A 296 -8.85 -12.63 4.00
N HIS A 297 -9.17 -12.10 5.17
CA HIS A 297 -9.62 -12.83 6.34
C HIS A 297 -10.60 -11.96 7.15
N THR A 298 -11.20 -12.53 8.19
CA THR A 298 -12.06 -11.81 9.12
C THR A 298 -11.21 -10.98 10.09
N ILE A 299 -11.42 -9.67 10.08
CA ILE A 299 -10.69 -8.68 10.89
C ILE A 299 -11.65 -7.76 11.66
N GLU A 300 -11.15 -7.11 12.71
CA GLU A 300 -11.84 -5.98 13.34
C GLU A 300 -11.57 -4.68 12.57
N TRP A 301 -12.63 -4.04 12.08
CA TRP A 301 -12.56 -2.80 11.31
C TRP A 301 -13.57 -1.78 11.85
N ASP A 302 -13.09 -0.62 12.31
CA ASP A 302 -13.90 0.44 12.93
C ASP A 302 -14.88 -0.04 14.03
N GLY A 303 -14.50 -1.09 14.77
CA GLY A 303 -15.32 -1.71 15.82
C GLY A 303 -16.37 -2.71 15.32
N GLN A 304 -16.20 -3.26 14.12
CA GLN A 304 -17.03 -4.33 13.56
C GLN A 304 -16.16 -5.45 12.98
N THR A 305 -16.51 -6.69 13.30
CA THR A 305 -15.95 -7.90 12.69
C THR A 305 -16.39 -8.01 11.21
N VAL A 306 -15.45 -7.97 10.26
CA VAL A 306 -15.71 -8.00 8.81
C VAL A 306 -14.73 -8.90 8.05
N GLU A 307 -15.22 -9.58 7.02
CA GLU A 307 -14.35 -10.26 6.03
C GLU A 307 -13.82 -9.21 5.05
N MET A 308 -12.53 -8.89 5.10
CA MET A 308 -11.94 -7.80 4.30
C MET A 308 -10.50 -8.11 3.88
N TYR A 309 -10.13 -7.68 2.67
CA TYR A 309 -8.75 -7.69 2.22
C TYR A 309 -7.89 -6.72 3.04
N HIS A 310 -6.67 -7.09 3.39
CA HIS A 310 -5.72 -6.24 4.09
C HIS A 310 -4.27 -6.67 3.82
N TYR A 311 -3.33 -5.74 3.95
CA TYR A 311 -1.90 -6.00 3.88
C TYR A 311 -1.37 -6.41 5.26
N HIS A 312 -0.27 -7.15 5.27
CA HIS A 312 0.51 -7.41 6.48
C HIS A 312 1.91 -6.81 6.37
N ALA A 313 2.50 -6.53 7.52
CA ALA A 313 3.94 -6.39 7.66
C ALA A 313 4.60 -7.77 7.66
N THR A 314 5.81 -7.87 7.10
CA THR A 314 6.64 -9.08 7.15
C THR A 314 8.10 -8.71 7.38
N ARG A 315 8.90 -9.63 7.94
CA ARG A 315 10.38 -9.46 7.98
C ARG A 315 11.06 -9.82 6.66
N GLU A 316 10.36 -10.47 5.73
CA GLU A 316 10.78 -10.62 4.34
C GLU A 316 10.40 -9.39 3.49
N PHE A 317 11.23 -9.06 2.49
CA PHE A 317 10.89 -8.14 1.41
C PHE A 317 9.62 -8.61 0.65
N PRO A 318 8.68 -7.72 0.26
CA PRO A 318 8.71 -6.25 0.28
C PRO A 318 8.29 -5.57 1.60
N TYR A 319 8.29 -6.28 2.73
CA TYR A 319 8.01 -5.79 4.09
C TYR A 319 6.59 -5.26 4.35
N THR A 320 5.96 -4.55 3.41
CA THR A 320 4.55 -4.12 3.41
C THR A 320 4.00 -4.13 1.97
N VAL A 321 3.33 -3.08 1.49
CA VAL A 321 2.53 -3.06 0.25
C VAL A 321 3.37 -3.30 -1.02
N GLY A 322 3.19 -4.47 -1.66
CA GLY A 322 3.83 -4.80 -2.95
C GLY A 322 3.11 -4.21 -4.17
N CYS A 323 1.77 -4.10 -4.11
CA CYS A 323 0.94 -3.28 -5.00
C CYS A 323 -0.38 -2.90 -4.34
N PHE A 324 -1.10 -1.93 -4.89
CA PHE A 324 -2.45 -1.58 -4.44
C PHE A 324 -3.50 -2.54 -5.02
N ARG A 325 -4.39 -3.05 -4.18
CA ARG A 325 -5.53 -3.91 -4.53
C ARG A 325 -6.85 -3.16 -4.60
N GLY A 326 -6.95 -1.97 -4.01
CA GLY A 326 -8.01 -1.00 -4.27
C GLY A 326 -7.56 0.10 -5.23
N ASP A 327 -8.39 1.14 -5.37
CA ASP A 327 -8.07 2.32 -6.16
C ASP A 327 -7.30 3.34 -5.29
N PRO A 328 -6.00 3.61 -5.56
CA PRO A 328 -5.21 4.53 -4.73
C PRO A 328 -5.68 5.98 -4.90
N VAL A 329 -6.15 6.56 -3.80
CA VAL A 329 -6.66 7.95 -3.73
C VAL A 329 -5.58 8.96 -3.38
N VAL A 330 -4.44 8.51 -2.84
CA VAL A 330 -3.20 9.30 -2.66
C VAL A 330 -2.12 8.75 -3.60
N ARG A 331 -1.37 9.63 -4.27
CA ARG A 331 -0.30 9.27 -5.23
C ARG A 331 1.08 9.83 -4.84
N GLY A 332 1.22 10.19 -3.57
CA GLY A 332 2.36 10.91 -2.98
C GLY A 332 1.84 11.95 -1.98
N LEU A 333 2.61 12.23 -0.92
CA LEU A 333 2.22 13.17 0.12
C LEU A 333 2.49 14.61 -0.33
N SER A 334 1.48 15.48 -0.22
CA SER A 334 1.55 16.86 -0.71
C SER A 334 2.39 17.75 0.19
N ILE A 335 3.71 17.74 -0.03
CA ILE A 335 4.70 18.56 0.69
C ILE A 335 4.28 20.04 0.67
N ARG A 336 3.97 20.57 1.86
CA ARG A 336 3.81 22.00 2.10
C ARG A 336 4.69 22.41 3.27
N PRO A 337 5.70 23.27 3.06
CA PRO A 337 6.43 23.90 4.15
C PRO A 337 5.43 24.62 5.09
N GLY A 338 5.49 24.32 6.39
CA GLY A 338 4.50 24.79 7.36
C GLY A 338 4.48 26.31 7.50
N GLY A 339 3.49 26.98 6.90
CA GLY A 339 3.51 28.44 6.76
C GLY A 339 2.24 29.10 6.23
N GLY A 340 1.06 28.72 6.73
CA GLY A 340 -0.19 29.41 6.39
C GLY A 340 -1.42 28.85 7.09
N GLN A 341 -2.26 29.72 7.66
CA GLN A 341 -3.51 29.31 8.31
C GLN A 341 -4.48 28.65 7.33
N ALA A 342 -5.13 27.57 7.79
CA ALA A 342 -6.30 27.03 7.10
C ALA A 342 -7.43 28.07 7.09
N SER A 343 -7.84 28.48 5.89
CA SER A 343 -9.02 29.33 5.69
C SER A 343 -10.17 28.47 5.19
N SER A 344 -11.22 28.33 6.00
CA SER A 344 -12.44 27.64 5.60
C SER A 344 -13.14 28.43 4.49
N GLY A 345 -13.50 27.74 3.41
CA GLY A 345 -13.91 28.41 2.18
C GLY A 345 -15.30 29.04 2.23
N GLN A 346 -15.53 29.98 1.31
CA GLN A 346 -16.81 30.10 0.60
C GLN A 346 -16.59 30.82 -0.74
N ALA A 347 -17.24 30.34 -1.80
CA ALA A 347 -17.15 30.96 -3.11
C ALA A 347 -18.22 32.04 -3.28
N GLN A 348 -17.82 33.28 -3.55
CA GLN A 348 -18.69 34.29 -4.16
C GLN A 348 -17.97 34.97 -5.32
N SER A 349 -18.56 34.86 -6.50
CA SER A 349 -18.06 35.39 -7.76
C SER A 349 -18.63 36.79 -8.06
N GLN A 350 -17.79 37.81 -8.12
CA GLN A 350 -18.02 39.02 -8.94
C GLN A 350 -16.68 39.70 -9.26
N PHE A 351 -16.37 39.92 -10.54
CA PHE A 351 -15.56 41.06 -11.01
C PHE A 351 -15.80 41.30 -12.51
N GLU A 352 -16.07 42.56 -12.89
CA GLU A 352 -16.04 43.02 -14.28
C GLU A 352 -14.62 43.50 -14.66
N PRO A 353 -14.23 43.50 -15.96
CA PRO A 353 -12.85 43.76 -16.37
C PRO A 353 -12.61 45.19 -16.88
N GLN A 354 -11.58 45.89 -16.38
CA GLN A 354 -10.90 47.01 -17.07
C GLN A 354 -9.49 47.28 -16.45
N PRO A 355 -8.57 48.05 -17.09
CA PRO A 355 -7.40 47.37 -17.65
C PRO A 355 -6.00 47.94 -17.30
N ALA A 356 -5.00 47.06 -17.47
CA ALA A 356 -3.61 47.31 -17.86
C ALA A 356 -2.87 48.58 -17.34
N ALA A 357 -1.96 48.36 -16.39
CA ALA A 357 -0.75 49.16 -16.18
C ALA A 357 0.48 48.22 -16.11
N GLN A 358 1.70 48.75 -16.29
CA GLN A 358 2.87 47.94 -16.66
C GLN A 358 3.86 47.66 -15.52
N SER A 359 4.44 46.44 -15.55
CA SER A 359 5.89 46.16 -15.59
C SER A 359 6.51 45.28 -14.48
N GLN A 360 7.55 44.55 -14.92
CA GLN A 360 8.63 43.87 -14.18
C GLN A 360 8.33 42.72 -13.19
N GLY A 361 8.66 41.50 -13.62
CA GLY A 361 9.56 40.61 -12.87
C GLY A 361 8.99 39.84 -11.66
N GLY A 362 8.29 38.74 -11.91
CA GLY A 362 7.95 37.74 -10.88
C GLY A 362 7.69 36.35 -11.49
N VAL A 363 8.07 35.29 -10.77
CA VAL A 363 7.78 33.90 -11.18
C VAL A 363 6.35 33.56 -10.75
N GLY A 364 5.46 33.37 -11.72
CA GLY A 364 4.03 33.16 -11.48
C GLY A 364 3.20 33.22 -12.77
N GLY A 365 3.71 32.61 -13.85
CA GLY A 365 3.03 32.62 -15.14
C GLY A 365 1.86 31.62 -15.18
N GLN A 366 0.71 32.08 -15.68
CA GLN A 366 -0.35 31.20 -16.17
C GLN A 366 0.24 30.28 -17.26
N PRO A 367 -0.10 28.98 -17.31
CA PRO A 367 0.48 28.05 -18.28
C PRO A 367 0.20 28.47 -19.73
N PRO A 368 1.06 28.10 -20.69
CA PRO A 368 0.82 28.37 -22.10
C PRO A 368 -0.53 27.82 -22.56
N GLN A 369 -1.28 28.59 -23.36
CA GLN A 369 -2.62 28.20 -23.81
C GLN A 369 -2.63 26.82 -24.51
N ALA A 370 -1.58 26.49 -25.25
CA ALA A 370 -1.43 25.17 -25.87
C ALA A 370 -1.44 23.99 -24.86
N ALA A 371 -0.99 24.20 -23.61
CA ALA A 371 -1.06 23.19 -22.55
C ALA A 371 -2.49 22.99 -22.04
N ILE A 372 -3.28 24.07 -21.96
CA ILE A 372 -4.72 24.00 -21.63
C ILE A 372 -5.48 23.32 -22.78
N ASP A 373 -5.24 23.75 -24.01
CA ASP A 373 -5.93 23.25 -25.21
C ASP A 373 -5.68 21.74 -25.42
N ALA A 374 -4.46 21.25 -25.14
CA ALA A 374 -4.11 19.84 -25.22
C ALA A 374 -4.83 18.94 -24.18
N CYS A 375 -5.49 19.54 -23.19
CA CYS A 375 -6.25 18.84 -22.15
C CYS A 375 -7.74 19.21 -22.13
N LEU A 376 -8.21 19.99 -23.11
CA LEU A 376 -9.61 20.37 -23.22
C LEU A 376 -10.49 19.14 -23.51
N ASN A 377 -11.47 18.90 -22.64
CA ASN A 377 -12.34 17.71 -22.62
C ASN A 377 -11.61 16.36 -22.45
N GLN A 378 -10.36 16.36 -21.96
CA GLN A 378 -9.68 15.14 -21.50
C GLN A 378 -9.95 14.91 -20.00
N PRO A 379 -9.92 13.67 -19.51
CA PRO A 379 -9.89 13.41 -18.06
C PRO A 379 -8.51 13.74 -17.47
N ALA A 380 -8.46 13.94 -16.15
CA ALA A 380 -7.19 14.01 -15.43
C ALA A 380 -6.39 12.71 -15.62
N GLY A 381 -5.07 12.82 -15.74
CA GLY A 381 -4.16 11.70 -16.04
C GLY A 381 -4.10 11.30 -17.52
N ALA A 382 -4.92 11.87 -18.42
CA ALA A 382 -4.83 11.60 -19.85
C ALA A 382 -3.47 12.04 -20.42
N MET A 383 -2.84 11.20 -21.26
CA MET A 383 -1.58 11.57 -21.91
C MET A 383 -1.79 12.71 -22.91
N CYS A 384 -0.94 13.71 -22.84
CA CYS A 384 -0.99 14.91 -23.65
C CYS A 384 0.38 15.25 -24.25
N SER A 385 0.40 16.08 -25.29
CA SER A 385 1.64 16.59 -25.86
C SER A 385 1.46 17.96 -26.48
N ILE A 386 2.41 18.86 -26.21
CA ILE A 386 2.46 20.21 -26.76
C ILE A 386 3.76 20.42 -27.52
N ASN A 387 3.72 21.33 -28.51
CA ASN A 387 4.91 21.80 -29.20
C ASN A 387 5.17 23.25 -28.78
N ASP A 388 6.23 23.49 -28.02
CA ASP A 388 6.68 24.83 -27.64
C ASP A 388 8.12 25.06 -28.13
N GLN A 389 8.36 26.25 -28.69
CA GLN A 389 9.67 26.71 -29.21
C GLN A 389 10.53 25.61 -29.86
N ASN A 390 9.92 24.88 -30.81
CA ASN A 390 10.53 23.80 -31.60
C ASN A 390 10.92 22.53 -30.80
N ARG A 391 10.31 22.30 -29.63
CA ARG A 391 10.40 21.08 -28.82
C ARG A 391 9.02 20.48 -28.58
N THR A 392 8.89 19.17 -28.74
CA THR A 392 7.71 18.41 -28.30
C THR A 392 7.88 18.06 -26.82
N ILE A 393 6.99 18.57 -25.98
CA ILE A 393 6.86 18.22 -24.56
C ILE A 393 5.72 17.20 -24.44
N ARG A 394 5.94 16.14 -23.65
CA ARG A 394 4.94 15.11 -23.33
C ARG A 394 4.60 15.19 -21.85
N GLY A 395 3.34 14.96 -21.53
CA GLY A 395 2.81 15.17 -20.20
C GLY A 395 1.58 14.31 -19.90
N ALA A 396 1.00 14.57 -18.73
CA ALA A 396 -0.37 14.18 -18.39
C ALA A 396 -1.22 15.43 -18.14
N CYS A 397 -2.53 15.31 -18.36
CA CYS A 397 -3.48 16.38 -18.03
C CYS A 397 -3.71 16.44 -16.52
N ASP A 398 -3.34 17.54 -15.90
CA ASP A 398 -3.44 17.72 -14.44
C ASP A 398 -4.06 19.09 -14.08
N VAL A 399 -4.61 19.18 -12.86
CA VAL A 399 -5.43 20.30 -12.39
C VAL A 399 -4.55 21.49 -12.01
N LEU A 400 -4.86 22.65 -12.57
CA LEU A 400 -4.10 23.86 -12.27
C LEU A 400 -4.34 24.33 -10.83
N PRO A 401 -3.32 24.90 -10.13
CA PRO A 401 -3.45 25.42 -8.76
C PRO A 401 -4.49 26.55 -8.55
N GLN A 402 -5.16 26.97 -9.62
CA GLN A 402 -6.08 28.11 -9.67
C GLN A 402 -7.54 27.70 -9.93
N GLY A 403 -7.84 26.41 -10.20
CA GLY A 403 -9.21 25.93 -10.40
C GLY A 403 -9.31 24.62 -11.18
N THR A 404 -10.53 24.22 -11.54
CA THR A 404 -10.87 22.93 -12.19
C THR A 404 -10.40 22.79 -13.64
N GLN A 405 -9.54 23.68 -14.14
CA GLN A 405 -9.01 23.62 -15.49
C GLN A 405 -7.79 22.70 -15.55
N LEU A 406 -7.82 21.72 -16.46
CA LEU A 406 -6.69 20.85 -16.73
C LEU A 406 -5.70 21.51 -17.71
N ALA A 407 -4.42 21.24 -17.53
CA ALA A 407 -3.37 21.55 -18.49
C ALA A 407 -2.34 20.43 -18.59
N CYS A 408 -1.61 20.41 -19.71
CA CYS A 408 -0.60 19.41 -19.99
C CYS A 408 0.69 19.65 -19.18
N MET A 409 0.84 18.91 -18.09
CA MET A 409 1.99 19.00 -17.18
C MET A 409 3.05 17.95 -17.55
N PRO A 410 4.35 18.31 -17.62
CA PRO A 410 5.41 17.36 -17.95
C PRO A 410 5.46 16.15 -17.01
N LEU A 411 5.79 14.97 -17.54
CA LEU A 411 6.04 13.80 -16.72
C LEU A 411 7.41 13.95 -16.03
N GLY A 412 7.39 14.10 -14.71
CA GLY A 412 8.50 14.60 -13.90
C GLY A 412 8.29 16.07 -13.55
N GLY A 413 8.10 16.35 -12.26
CA GLY A 413 7.88 17.71 -11.74
C GLY A 413 9.11 18.62 -11.88
N PRO A 414 8.98 19.90 -11.49
CA PRO A 414 10.13 20.81 -11.44
C PRO A 414 11.21 20.29 -10.45
N PRO A 415 12.50 20.58 -10.71
CA PRO A 415 13.61 20.22 -9.85
C PRO A 415 13.74 21.10 -8.60
#